data_AF-A0A9X9T7S3-F1
#
_entry.id   AF-A0A9X9T7S3-F1
#
_cell.length_a   1.000
_cell.length_b   1.000
_cell.length_c   1.000
_cell.angle_alpha   90.00
_cell.angle_beta   90.00
_cell.angle_gamma   90.00
#
_symmetry.space_group_name_H-M   'P 1'
#
loop_
_entity.id
_entity.type
_entity.pdbx_description
1 polymer ?
#
loop_
_entity_poly.entity_id
_entity_poly.type
_entity_poly.pdbx_seq_one_letter_code
_entity_poly.pdbx_strand_id
1 'polypeptide(L)'
;MSKFCRDCGKRLGFFSKLSGVERCEDCEKKSQMVNNTVKIKSPDYIPPIQQQVKINKIISGSVGGEIEYYKLQEWWLNTLTSDEQNILLSIYRPLGLSPDSLVHGKITSSSQSEVAFLSNLSGWVKQPEYRRIGYKLIEKAESSISNRTPIMDRHFLYQAKKEIYYRNRDMDDFALPTAIEACKQQIALSKKAKQAFLKECGQLPSHAGYKQLCIIMEKQKNYDEAIRLANEAKMQGWTGDWDKRIERCMKKMST
;
A
#
# COMPACT_ATOMS: atom_id res chain seq x y z
N MET A 1 51.36 27.25 1.09
CA MET A 1 50.20 26.51 0.53
C MET A 1 49.04 26.51 1.52
N SER A 2 47.82 26.79 1.06
CA SER A 2 46.61 26.69 1.88
C SER A 2 46.25 25.21 2.09
N LYS A 3 46.11 24.76 3.34
CA LYS A 3 45.60 23.42 3.65
C LYS A 3 44.09 23.47 3.84
N PHE A 4 43.38 22.47 3.31
CA PHE A 4 41.93 22.35 3.36
C PHE A 4 41.55 21.05 4.07
N CYS A 5 40.41 21.05 4.75
CA CYS A 5 39.86 19.88 5.41
C CYS A 5 39.49 18.82 4.38
N ARG A 6 39.97 17.59 4.57
CA ARG A 6 39.71 16.47 3.66
C ARG A 6 38.22 16.12 3.54
N ASP A 7 37.45 16.30 4.62
CA ASP A 7 36.04 15.86 4.68
C ASP A 7 35.04 16.88 4.12
N CYS A 8 35.30 18.18 4.26
CA CYS A 8 34.33 19.22 3.89
C CYS A 8 34.90 20.32 3.00
N GLY A 9 36.19 20.27 2.66
CA GLY A 9 36.85 21.26 1.81
C GLY A 9 37.07 22.64 2.43
N LYS A 10 36.70 22.86 3.70
CA LYS A 10 36.91 24.16 4.38
C LYS A 10 38.39 24.44 4.62
N ARG A 11 38.81 25.71 4.52
CA ARG A 11 40.20 26.13 4.76
C ARG A 11 40.57 25.97 6.23
N LEU A 12 41.68 25.29 6.53
CA LEU A 12 42.13 25.05 7.90
C LEU A 12 42.81 26.29 8.50
N GLY A 13 42.47 26.58 9.76
CA GLY A 13 43.03 27.67 10.55
C GLY A 13 44.53 27.49 10.85
N PHE A 14 45.17 28.53 11.38
CA PHE A 14 46.62 28.55 11.61
C PHE A 14 47.10 27.43 12.57
N PHE A 15 46.37 27.20 13.66
CA PHE A 15 46.71 26.17 14.67
C PHE A 15 46.65 24.74 14.12
N SER A 16 45.64 24.41 13.31
CA SER A 16 45.50 23.11 12.64
C SER A 16 46.63 22.79 11.64
N LYS A 17 47.40 23.79 11.19
CA LYS A 17 48.54 23.57 10.28
C LYS A 17 49.78 23.06 11.00
N LEU A 18 49.94 23.40 12.29
CA LEU A 18 51.11 23.06 13.10
C LEU A 18 51.02 21.63 13.66
N SER A 19 49.80 21.11 13.85
CA SER A 19 49.55 19.78 14.44
C SER A 19 49.45 18.64 13.41
N GLY A 20 49.61 18.90 12.12
CA GLY A 20 49.51 17.88 11.06
C GLY A 20 48.08 17.37 10.81
N VAL A 21 47.05 17.99 11.39
CA VAL A 21 45.66 17.53 11.34
C VAL A 21 45.01 17.92 10.00
N GLU A 22 44.45 16.94 9.28
CA GLU A 22 43.79 17.13 7.97
C GLU A 22 42.27 17.39 8.05
N ARG A 23 41.72 17.51 9.27
CA ARG A 23 40.28 17.71 9.53
C ARG A 23 40.06 19.02 10.31
N CYS A 24 38.93 19.68 10.07
CA CYS A 24 38.54 20.85 10.87
C CYS A 24 37.79 20.42 12.14
N GLU A 25 37.81 21.28 13.16
CA GLU A 25 37.16 21.01 14.45
C GLU A 25 35.68 20.64 14.33
N ASP A 26 34.94 21.25 13.39
CA ASP A 26 33.53 20.93 13.13
C ASP A 26 33.35 19.48 12.65
N CYS A 27 34.21 19.03 11.73
CA CYS A 27 34.18 17.65 11.21
C CYS A 27 34.65 16.65 12.27
N GLU A 28 35.60 17.04 13.11
CA GLU A 28 36.10 16.23 14.21
C GLU A 28 35.03 16.03 15.29
N LYS A 29 34.31 17.09 15.68
CA LYS A 29 33.16 17.02 16.58
C LYS A 29 32.03 16.15 16.01
N LYS A 30 31.75 16.25 14.71
CA LYS A 30 30.78 15.36 14.04
C LYS A 30 31.23 13.90 14.08
N SER A 31 32.51 13.62 13.86
CA SER A 31 33.08 12.27 13.98
C SER A 31 32.94 11.71 15.40
N GLN A 32 33.17 12.55 16.42
CA GLN A 32 33.01 12.17 17.82
C GLN A 32 31.54 11.95 18.20
N MET A 33 30.60 12.71 17.63
CA MET A 33 29.16 12.46 17.80
C MET A 33 28.73 11.15 17.15
N VAL A 34 29.21 10.82 15.95
CA VAL A 34 28.95 9.53 15.29
C VAL A 34 29.55 8.37 16.09
N ASN A 35 30.77 8.52 16.61
CA ASN A 35 31.42 7.49 17.44
C ASN A 35 30.76 7.29 18.82
N ASN A 36 30.13 8.34 19.38
CA ASN A 36 29.31 8.20 20.60
C ASN A 36 27.93 7.57 20.34
N THR A 37 27.53 7.40 19.08
CA THR A 37 26.28 6.69 18.70
C THR A 37 26.51 5.18 18.50
N VAL A 38 27.77 4.72 18.50
CA VAL A 38 28.14 3.30 18.39
C VAL A 38 28.78 2.83 19.70
N LYS A 39 27.97 2.77 20.75
CA LYS A 39 28.18 1.81 21.86
C LYS A 39 27.00 0.85 21.87
N ILE A 40 27.03 -0.11 20.96
CA ILE A 40 26.23 -1.33 21.07
C ILE A 40 26.84 -2.14 22.21
N LYS A 41 26.16 -2.16 23.35
CA LYS A 41 26.18 -3.28 24.30
C LYS A 41 24.85 -4.01 24.17
N SER A 42 24.92 -5.29 23.86
CA SER A 42 23.85 -6.31 23.96
C SER A 42 23.49 -6.58 25.44
N PRO A 43 22.42 -7.33 25.83
CA PRO A 43 21.01 -7.28 25.44
C PRO A 43 20.08 -7.37 26.69
N ASP A 44 19.81 -6.28 27.43
CA ASP A 44 18.91 -6.35 28.61
C ASP A 44 18.08 -5.07 28.79
N TYR A 45 17.32 -4.69 27.76
CA TYR A 45 16.20 -3.78 27.98
C TYR A 45 14.92 -4.62 28.11
N ILE A 46 14.51 -4.83 29.35
CA ILE A 46 13.18 -5.34 29.70
C ILE A 46 12.30 -4.11 29.96
N PRO A 47 11.30 -3.81 29.11
CA PRO A 47 10.33 -2.75 29.35
C PRO A 47 9.66 -2.88 30.72
N PRO A 48 9.13 -1.78 31.30
CA PRO A 48 8.45 -1.81 32.59
C PRO A 48 7.38 -2.92 32.59
N ILE A 49 7.45 -3.81 33.58
CA ILE A 49 6.66 -5.04 33.69
C ILE A 49 5.16 -4.77 33.50
N GLN A 50 4.65 -3.58 33.80
CA GLN A 50 3.24 -3.22 33.60
C GLN A 50 2.82 -3.05 32.12
N GLN A 51 3.76 -2.73 31.22
CA GLN A 51 3.48 -2.61 29.77
C GLN A 51 3.63 -3.99 29.09
N GLN A 52 4.60 -4.81 29.52
CA GLN A 52 4.72 -6.20 29.06
C GLN A 52 3.55 -7.07 29.56
N VAL A 53 3.07 -6.84 30.79
CA VAL A 53 1.90 -7.55 31.34
C VAL A 53 0.61 -7.10 30.65
N LYS A 54 0.51 -5.86 30.15
CA LYS A 54 -0.61 -5.44 29.28
C LYS A 54 -0.53 -6.05 27.88
N ILE A 55 0.66 -6.20 27.31
CA ILE A 55 0.88 -6.79 25.97
C ILE A 55 0.67 -8.32 26.01
N ASN A 56 1.12 -9.01 27.06
CA ASN A 56 0.91 -10.44 27.23
C ASN A 56 -0.52 -10.81 27.67
N LYS A 57 -1.34 -9.83 28.09
CA LYS A 57 -2.77 -10.03 28.38
C LYS A 57 -3.66 -9.98 27.12
N ILE A 58 -3.09 -9.73 25.94
CA ILE A 58 -3.78 -9.87 24.65
C ILE A 58 -3.65 -11.30 24.10
N ILE A 59 -2.69 -12.08 24.60
CA ILE A 59 -2.46 -13.48 24.19
C ILE A 59 -3.57 -14.44 24.71
N SER A 60 -4.51 -13.94 25.52
CA SER A 60 -5.76 -14.64 25.87
C SER A 60 -7.00 -13.73 25.90
N GLY A 61 -6.89 -12.50 25.38
CA GLY A 61 -8.03 -11.60 25.21
C GLY A 61 -8.60 -11.78 23.80
N SER A 62 -9.86 -12.19 23.68
CA SER A 62 -10.52 -12.33 22.39
C SER A 62 -10.35 -11.06 21.54
N VAL A 63 -9.70 -11.17 20.38
CA VAL A 63 -9.74 -10.10 19.37
C VAL A 63 -11.19 -9.96 18.95
N GLY A 64 -11.78 -8.80 19.24
CA GLY A 64 -13.19 -8.49 19.01
C GLY A 64 -13.42 -7.67 17.74
N GLY A 65 -14.43 -6.82 17.76
CA GLY A 65 -14.66 -5.79 16.74
C GLY A 65 -14.95 -6.35 15.35
N GLU A 66 -14.47 -5.65 14.33
CA GLU A 66 -14.62 -6.07 12.93
C GLU A 66 -13.84 -7.36 12.63
N ILE A 67 -12.67 -7.57 13.23
CA ILE A 67 -11.89 -8.80 13.07
C ILE A 67 -12.68 -10.02 13.58
N GLU A 68 -13.34 -9.92 14.74
CA GLU A 68 -14.22 -10.99 15.22
C GLU A 68 -15.45 -11.21 14.34
N TYR A 69 -16.10 -10.11 13.94
CA TYR A 69 -17.32 -10.17 13.15
C TYR A 69 -17.13 -10.93 11.83
N TYR A 70 -16.01 -10.70 11.15
CA TYR A 70 -15.65 -11.42 9.92
C TYR A 70 -14.91 -12.73 10.15
N LYS A 71 -14.79 -13.21 11.40
CA LYS A 71 -14.10 -14.46 11.77
C LYS A 71 -12.63 -14.50 11.33
N LEU A 72 -11.95 -13.36 11.44
CA LEU A 72 -10.57 -13.15 11.00
C LEU A 72 -9.55 -13.31 12.13
N GLN A 73 -9.93 -13.72 13.33
CA GLN A 73 -9.05 -13.74 14.51
C GLN A 73 -7.81 -14.61 14.28
N GLU A 74 -7.99 -15.84 13.76
CA GLU A 74 -6.86 -16.74 13.50
C GLU A 74 -5.89 -16.14 12.48
N TRP A 75 -6.41 -15.58 11.38
CA TRP A 75 -5.58 -14.92 10.38
C TRP A 75 -4.85 -13.71 10.97
N TRP A 76 -5.56 -12.87 11.73
CA TRP A 76 -5.01 -11.68 12.38
C TRP A 76 -3.85 -12.03 13.32
N LEU A 77 -4.06 -13.02 14.19
CA LEU A 77 -3.08 -13.42 15.21
C LEU A 77 -1.90 -14.21 14.64
N ASN A 78 -2.13 -15.03 13.61
CA ASN A 78 -1.10 -15.96 13.11
C ASN A 78 -0.36 -15.44 11.87
N THR A 79 -0.95 -14.53 11.09
CA THR A 79 -0.37 -14.04 9.82
C THR A 79 0.27 -12.65 9.95
N LEU A 80 -0.30 -11.79 10.81
CA LEU A 80 0.24 -10.47 11.08
C LEU A 80 1.15 -10.51 12.31
N THR A 81 2.31 -9.85 12.24
CA THR A 81 3.14 -9.64 13.42
C THR A 81 2.51 -8.61 14.35
N SER A 82 2.91 -8.59 15.62
CA SER A 82 2.45 -7.57 16.57
C SER A 82 2.70 -6.14 16.06
N ASP A 83 3.82 -5.91 15.38
CA ASP A 83 4.13 -4.60 14.78
C ASP A 83 3.18 -4.25 13.63
N GLU A 84 2.88 -5.21 12.75
CA GLU A 84 1.92 -5.00 11.65
C GLU A 84 0.50 -4.74 12.17
N GLN A 85 0.09 -5.46 13.22
CA GLN A 85 -1.18 -5.22 13.91
C GLN A 85 -1.23 -3.82 14.52
N ASN A 86 -0.17 -3.40 15.23
CA ASN A 86 -0.07 -2.06 15.81
C ASN A 86 -0.10 -0.96 14.74
N ILE A 87 0.58 -1.17 13.60
CA ILE A 87 0.53 -0.26 12.46
C ILE A 87 -0.91 -0.14 11.95
N LEU A 88 -1.62 -1.25 11.73
CA LEU A 88 -3.01 -1.22 11.27
C LEU A 88 -3.92 -0.45 12.24
N LEU A 89 -3.80 -0.70 13.53
CA LEU A 89 -4.54 0.03 14.56
C LEU A 89 -4.20 1.54 14.56
N SER A 90 -2.94 1.88 14.28
CA SER A 90 -2.51 3.28 14.22
C SER A 90 -3.04 4.04 13.00
N ILE A 91 -3.20 3.38 11.84
CA ILE A 91 -3.61 4.03 10.58
C ILE A 91 -5.11 3.93 10.31
N TYR A 92 -5.80 3.00 10.95
CA TYR A 92 -7.23 2.78 10.75
C TYR A 92 -8.05 3.89 11.43
N ARG A 93 -8.73 4.70 10.61
CA ARG A 93 -9.54 5.85 11.06
C ARG A 93 -10.89 5.85 10.35
N PRO A 94 -11.77 4.87 10.63
CA PRO A 94 -13.05 4.74 9.94
C PRO A 94 -13.95 5.95 10.20
N LEU A 95 -14.75 6.32 9.21
CA LEU A 95 -15.79 7.32 9.37
C LEU A 95 -16.99 6.69 10.08
N GLY A 96 -17.46 7.32 11.17
CA GLY A 96 -18.64 6.88 11.90
C GLY A 96 -18.44 5.67 12.83
N LEU A 97 -17.21 5.14 12.95
CA LEU A 97 -16.84 4.12 13.92
C LEU A 97 -15.69 4.63 14.81
N SER A 98 -15.53 3.99 15.98
CA SER A 98 -14.37 4.24 16.84
C SER A 98 -13.09 3.72 16.15
N PRO A 99 -11.93 4.41 16.27
CA PRO A 99 -10.65 3.87 15.81
C PRO A 99 -10.32 2.48 16.36
N ASP A 100 -10.83 2.15 17.55
CA ASP A 100 -10.62 0.85 18.18
C ASP A 100 -11.59 -0.24 17.67
N SER A 101 -12.56 0.09 16.81
CA SER A 101 -13.58 -0.85 16.30
C SER A 101 -13.00 -2.03 15.54
N LEU A 102 -11.75 -1.91 15.07
CA LEU A 102 -11.08 -2.99 14.34
C LEU A 102 -10.97 -4.26 15.20
N VAL A 103 -10.59 -4.10 16.48
CA VAL A 103 -10.30 -5.23 17.39
C VAL A 103 -11.07 -5.19 18.71
N HIS A 104 -11.87 -4.14 18.94
CA HIS A 104 -12.69 -3.99 20.15
C HIS A 104 -14.16 -3.74 19.83
N GLY A 105 -15.01 -4.08 20.81
CA GLY A 105 -16.46 -3.93 20.71
C GLY A 105 -17.12 -5.13 20.03
N LYS A 106 -18.45 -5.09 19.95
CA LYS A 106 -19.28 -6.12 19.33
C LYS A 106 -20.02 -5.53 18.15
N ILE A 107 -19.64 -5.93 16.95
CA ILE A 107 -20.38 -5.60 15.73
C ILE A 107 -21.51 -6.62 15.59
N THR A 108 -22.76 -6.15 15.55
CA THR A 108 -23.94 -7.02 15.44
C THR A 108 -24.42 -7.19 14.00
N SER A 109 -24.05 -6.27 13.11
CA SER A 109 -24.44 -6.29 11.70
C SER A 109 -23.54 -5.40 10.86
N SER A 110 -23.33 -5.80 9.61
CA SER A 110 -22.65 -5.02 8.57
C SER A 110 -23.25 -5.39 7.22
N SER A 111 -23.37 -4.42 6.31
CA SER A 111 -23.72 -4.66 4.90
C SER A 111 -22.51 -5.07 4.05
N GLN A 112 -21.29 -4.94 4.56
CA GLN A 112 -20.07 -5.31 3.85
C GLN A 112 -19.79 -6.81 4.00
N SER A 113 -19.24 -7.43 2.95
CA SER A 113 -18.65 -8.76 3.03
C SER A 113 -17.24 -8.71 3.63
N GLU A 114 -16.69 -9.86 4.05
CA GLU A 114 -15.27 -10.00 4.45
C GLU A 114 -14.33 -9.48 3.35
N VAL A 115 -14.64 -9.77 2.08
CA VAL A 115 -13.86 -9.32 0.92
C VAL A 115 -13.87 -7.80 0.80
N ALA A 116 -15.05 -7.18 0.93
CA ALA A 116 -15.19 -5.73 0.89
C ALA A 116 -14.47 -5.07 2.08
N PHE A 117 -14.64 -5.61 3.28
CA PHE A 117 -13.99 -5.12 4.50
C PHE A 117 -12.46 -5.10 4.37
N LEU A 118 -11.85 -6.22 4.00
CA LEU A 118 -10.39 -6.32 3.84
C LEU A 118 -9.87 -5.43 2.71
N SER A 119 -10.61 -5.33 1.60
CA SER A 119 -10.28 -4.42 0.49
C SER A 119 -10.29 -2.96 0.95
N ASN A 120 -11.29 -2.57 1.74
CA ASN A 120 -11.40 -1.22 2.30
C ASN A 120 -10.31 -0.94 3.33
N LEU A 121 -10.01 -1.90 4.21
CA LEU A 121 -8.94 -1.81 5.20
C LEU A 121 -7.58 -1.57 4.52
N SER A 122 -7.34 -2.24 3.39
CA SER A 122 -6.12 -2.08 2.60
C SER A 122 -5.91 -0.65 2.07
N GLY A 123 -6.99 0.12 1.88
CA GLY A 123 -6.94 1.52 1.44
C GLY A 123 -6.29 2.48 2.45
N TRP A 124 -6.18 2.09 3.73
CA TRP A 124 -5.47 2.87 4.76
C TRP A 124 -3.95 2.70 4.67
N VAL A 125 -3.46 1.63 4.04
CA VAL A 125 -2.02 1.36 3.85
C VAL A 125 -1.48 2.21 2.69
N LYS A 126 -1.17 3.47 2.98
CA LYS A 126 -0.69 4.45 1.98
C LYS A 126 0.83 4.53 1.87
N GLN A 127 1.51 4.29 2.99
CA GLN A 127 2.94 4.43 3.17
C GLN A 127 3.71 3.22 2.57
N PRO A 128 4.69 3.42 1.66
CA PRO A 128 5.45 2.33 1.02
C PRO A 128 6.20 1.41 1.99
N GLU A 129 6.61 1.92 3.15
CA GLU A 129 7.23 1.14 4.23
C GLU A 129 6.28 0.05 4.77
N TYR A 130 4.96 0.28 4.71
CA TYR A 130 3.94 -0.66 5.19
C TYR A 130 3.33 -1.51 4.09
N ARG A 131 3.84 -1.44 2.85
CA ARG A 131 3.24 -2.09 1.67
C ARG A 131 2.98 -3.59 1.84
N ARG A 132 3.83 -4.30 2.59
CA ARG A 132 3.66 -5.74 2.86
C ARG A 132 2.35 -6.04 3.61
N ILE A 133 1.91 -5.16 4.49
CA ILE A 133 0.61 -5.27 5.16
C ILE A 133 -0.52 -5.18 4.13
N GLY A 134 -0.40 -4.23 3.19
CA GLY A 134 -1.33 -4.10 2.07
C GLY A 134 -1.42 -5.37 1.22
N TYR A 135 -0.29 -6.00 0.90
CA TYR A 135 -0.27 -7.27 0.17
C TYR A 135 -0.99 -8.38 0.94
N LYS A 136 -0.71 -8.56 2.23
CA LYS A 136 -1.39 -9.58 3.07
C LYS A 136 -2.90 -9.37 3.15
N LEU A 137 -3.35 -8.12 3.27
CA LEU A 137 -4.79 -7.79 3.28
C LEU A 137 -5.47 -8.18 1.96
N ILE A 138 -4.83 -7.87 0.84
CA ILE A 138 -5.35 -8.21 -0.49
C ILE A 138 -5.35 -9.72 -0.73
N GLU A 139 -4.28 -10.42 -0.35
CA GLU A 139 -4.19 -11.89 -0.46
C GLU A 139 -5.26 -12.58 0.39
N LYS A 140 -5.49 -12.10 1.62
CA LYS A 140 -6.57 -12.61 2.46
C LYS A 140 -7.95 -12.29 1.87
N ALA A 141 -8.16 -11.11 1.30
CA ALA A 141 -9.42 -10.77 0.65
C ALA A 141 -9.68 -11.66 -0.59
N GLU A 142 -8.65 -11.90 -1.41
CA GLU A 142 -8.76 -12.73 -2.61
C GLU A 142 -8.99 -14.21 -2.27
N SER A 143 -8.32 -14.75 -1.26
CA SER A 143 -8.57 -16.13 -0.77
C SER A 143 -9.95 -16.32 -0.15
N SER A 144 -10.61 -15.23 0.26
CA SER A 144 -11.95 -15.27 0.87
C SER A 144 -13.07 -15.10 -0.16
N ILE A 145 -12.74 -15.00 -1.46
CA ILE A 145 -13.73 -15.04 -2.53
C ILE A 145 -14.40 -16.42 -2.57
N SER A 146 -15.73 -16.41 -2.59
CA SER A 146 -16.55 -17.60 -2.80
C SER A 146 -17.61 -17.33 -3.87
N ASN A 147 -18.37 -18.37 -4.23
CA ASN A 147 -19.52 -18.23 -5.13
C ASN A 147 -20.63 -17.31 -4.57
N ARG A 148 -20.61 -17.02 -3.26
CA ARG A 148 -21.55 -16.11 -2.59
C ARG A 148 -21.05 -14.67 -2.55
N THR A 149 -19.78 -14.40 -2.88
CA THR A 149 -19.24 -13.04 -2.84
C THR A 149 -19.89 -12.18 -3.93
N PRO A 150 -20.50 -11.03 -3.57
CA PRO A 150 -21.11 -10.13 -4.53
C PRO A 150 -20.15 -9.72 -5.65
N ILE A 151 -20.67 -9.58 -6.87
CA ILE A 151 -19.84 -9.21 -8.03
C ILE A 151 -19.15 -7.86 -7.82
N MET A 152 -19.83 -6.93 -7.15
CA MET A 152 -19.31 -5.60 -6.84
C MET A 152 -18.11 -5.66 -5.89
N ASP A 153 -18.18 -6.50 -4.85
CA ASP A 153 -17.08 -6.67 -3.90
C ASP A 153 -15.84 -7.26 -4.56
N ARG A 154 -16.01 -8.23 -5.47
CA ARG A 154 -14.91 -8.78 -6.28
C ARG A 154 -14.31 -7.72 -7.21
N HIS A 155 -15.17 -6.94 -7.85
CA HIS A 155 -14.73 -5.85 -8.73
C HIS A 155 -13.92 -4.80 -7.96
N PHE A 156 -14.35 -4.40 -6.77
CA PHE A 156 -13.64 -3.44 -5.93
C PHE A 156 -12.39 -4.02 -5.26
N LEU A 157 -12.37 -5.31 -4.93
CA LEU A 157 -11.15 -5.99 -4.51
C LEU A 157 -10.05 -5.86 -5.57
N TYR A 158 -10.37 -6.18 -6.83
CA TYR A 158 -9.36 -6.06 -7.89
C TYR A 158 -8.95 -4.62 -8.16
N GLN A 159 -9.85 -3.66 -7.90
CA GLN A 159 -9.47 -2.25 -7.87
C GLN A 159 -8.45 -1.95 -6.77
N ALA A 160 -8.69 -2.39 -5.53
CA ALA A 160 -7.80 -2.19 -4.38
C ALA A 160 -6.44 -2.89 -4.61
N LYS A 161 -6.44 -4.14 -5.11
CA LYS A 161 -5.25 -4.88 -5.52
C LYS A 161 -4.44 -4.08 -6.54
N LYS A 162 -5.08 -3.60 -7.61
CA LYS A 162 -4.40 -2.74 -8.59
C LYS A 162 -3.78 -1.50 -7.95
N GLU A 163 -4.46 -0.84 -7.01
CA GLU A 163 -3.97 0.40 -6.41
C GLU A 163 -2.76 0.20 -5.51
N ILE A 164 -2.80 -0.82 -4.65
CA ILE A 164 -1.70 -1.15 -3.75
C ILE A 164 -0.46 -1.56 -4.54
N TYR A 165 -0.61 -2.48 -5.48
CA TYR A 165 0.53 -3.00 -6.22
C TYR A 165 1.07 -1.96 -7.21
N TYR A 166 0.23 -1.18 -7.89
CA TYR A 166 0.72 -0.15 -8.81
C TYR A 166 1.44 1.01 -8.09
N ARG A 167 1.01 1.36 -6.87
CA ARG A 167 1.70 2.37 -6.05
C ARG A 167 3.13 1.94 -5.73
N ASN A 168 3.33 0.65 -5.49
CA ASN A 168 4.60 0.04 -5.09
C ASN A 168 5.35 -0.64 -6.26
N ARG A 169 4.95 -0.36 -7.50
CA ARG A 169 5.46 -1.00 -8.72
C ARG A 169 6.98 -0.89 -8.95
N ASP A 170 7.61 0.13 -8.35
CA ASP A 170 9.05 0.41 -8.46
C ASP A 170 9.81 -0.07 -7.20
N MET A 171 9.11 -0.63 -6.20
CA MET A 171 9.67 -1.08 -4.92
C MET A 171 9.89 -2.59 -4.88
N ASP A 172 9.00 -3.36 -5.50
CA ASP A 172 9.09 -4.82 -5.57
C ASP A 172 8.84 -5.27 -7.02
N ASP A 173 9.71 -6.10 -7.58
CA ASP A 173 9.69 -6.46 -9.01
C ASP A 173 8.39 -7.17 -9.44
N PHE A 174 7.71 -7.84 -8.51
CA PHE A 174 6.41 -8.48 -8.77
C PHE A 174 5.25 -7.48 -8.81
N ALA A 175 5.42 -6.27 -8.27
CA ALA A 175 4.30 -5.38 -8.02
C ALA A 175 3.67 -4.81 -9.30
N LEU A 176 4.48 -4.46 -10.32
CA LEU A 176 3.92 -4.06 -11.62
C LEU A 176 3.16 -5.22 -12.31
N PRO A 177 3.74 -6.43 -12.47
CA PRO A 177 3.00 -7.59 -12.98
C PRO A 177 1.69 -7.86 -12.24
N THR A 178 1.69 -7.84 -10.91
CA THR A 178 0.47 -8.09 -10.13
C THR A 178 -0.58 -7.00 -10.32
N ALA A 179 -0.18 -5.73 -10.47
CA ALA A 179 -1.11 -4.65 -10.77
C ALA A 179 -1.75 -4.80 -12.17
N ILE A 180 -0.98 -5.27 -13.16
CA ILE A 180 -1.49 -5.60 -14.50
C ILE A 180 -2.51 -6.74 -14.41
N GLU A 181 -2.19 -7.80 -13.66
CA GLU A 181 -3.10 -8.93 -13.48
C GLU A 181 -4.39 -8.48 -12.79
N ALA A 182 -4.30 -7.66 -11.75
CA ALA A 182 -5.47 -7.10 -11.09
C ALA A 182 -6.36 -6.27 -12.04
N CYS A 183 -5.76 -5.51 -12.97
CA CYS A 183 -6.53 -4.82 -14.01
C CYS A 183 -7.29 -5.82 -14.90
N LYS A 184 -6.63 -6.90 -15.33
CA LYS A 184 -7.24 -7.96 -16.16
C LYS A 184 -8.35 -8.70 -15.41
N GLN A 185 -8.12 -9.06 -14.15
CA GLN A 185 -9.12 -9.66 -13.26
C GLN A 185 -10.35 -8.75 -13.12
N GLN A 186 -10.15 -7.44 -12.91
CA GLN A 186 -11.25 -6.47 -12.84
C GLN A 186 -12.02 -6.39 -14.17
N ILE A 187 -11.30 -6.28 -15.30
CA ILE A 187 -11.87 -6.23 -16.65
C ILE A 187 -12.66 -7.51 -16.97
N ALA A 188 -12.20 -8.68 -16.55
CA ALA A 188 -12.91 -9.95 -16.77
C ALA A 188 -14.30 -9.96 -16.08
N LEU A 189 -14.49 -9.15 -15.03
CA LEU A 189 -15.79 -8.98 -14.36
C LEU A 189 -16.67 -7.90 -15.00
N SER A 190 -16.14 -7.11 -15.95
CA SER A 190 -16.78 -5.89 -16.49
C SER A 190 -18.23 -6.09 -16.93
N LYS A 191 -18.55 -7.14 -17.70
CA LYS A 191 -19.94 -7.39 -18.15
C LYS A 191 -20.91 -7.56 -16.98
N LYS A 192 -20.52 -8.31 -15.94
CA LYS A 192 -21.36 -8.53 -14.75
C LYS A 192 -21.38 -7.29 -13.85
N ALA A 193 -20.25 -6.61 -13.68
CA ALA A 193 -20.16 -5.36 -12.94
C ALA A 193 -21.02 -4.26 -13.58
N LYS A 194 -21.04 -4.15 -14.92
CA LYS A 194 -21.91 -3.25 -15.68
C LYS A 194 -23.38 -3.46 -15.31
N GLN A 195 -23.84 -4.70 -15.28
CA GLN A 195 -25.23 -5.02 -14.90
C GLN A 195 -25.53 -4.58 -13.48
N ALA A 196 -24.61 -4.81 -12.53
CA ALA A 196 -24.77 -4.37 -11.15
C ALA A 196 -24.78 -2.83 -11.01
N PHE A 197 -23.86 -2.12 -11.64
CA PHE A 197 -23.83 -0.65 -11.62
C PHE A 197 -25.08 -0.02 -12.23
N LEU A 198 -25.59 -0.54 -13.35
CA LEU A 198 -26.82 -0.03 -13.94
C LEU A 198 -28.02 -0.25 -13.01
N LYS A 199 -28.06 -1.39 -12.31
CA LYS A 199 -29.12 -1.69 -11.35
C LYS A 199 -29.06 -0.79 -10.11
N GLU A 200 -27.87 -0.56 -9.55
CA GLU A 200 -27.69 0.15 -8.28
C GLU A 200 -27.58 1.67 -8.45
N CYS A 201 -26.97 2.14 -9.55
CA CYS A 201 -26.62 3.54 -9.74
C CYS A 201 -27.24 4.19 -10.99
N GLY A 202 -27.85 3.40 -11.89
CA GLY A 202 -28.45 3.89 -13.14
C GLY A 202 -27.45 4.36 -14.21
N GLN A 203 -26.14 4.40 -13.91
CA GLN A 203 -25.10 4.86 -14.82
C GLN A 203 -23.77 4.12 -14.59
N LEU A 204 -22.89 4.14 -15.59
CA LEU A 204 -21.58 3.51 -15.50
C LEU A 204 -20.48 4.51 -15.10
N PRO A 205 -19.68 4.20 -14.07
CA PRO A 205 -18.54 5.02 -13.71
C PRO A 205 -17.38 4.84 -14.71
N SER A 206 -16.26 5.52 -14.45
CA SER A 206 -15.04 5.22 -15.18
C SER A 206 -14.43 3.92 -14.69
N HIS A 207 -14.11 3.02 -15.61
CA HIS A 207 -13.60 1.71 -15.23
C HIS A 207 -12.11 1.76 -14.89
N ALA A 208 -11.79 1.63 -13.60
CA ALA A 208 -10.44 1.77 -13.08
C ALA A 208 -9.42 0.81 -13.72
N GLY A 209 -9.81 -0.45 -13.96
CA GLY A 209 -8.98 -1.48 -14.60
C GLY A 209 -8.54 -1.09 -16.02
N TYR A 210 -9.50 -0.85 -16.94
CA TYR A 210 -9.20 -0.33 -18.28
C TYR A 210 -8.33 0.93 -18.24
N LYS A 211 -8.71 1.93 -17.43
CA LYS A 211 -7.98 3.20 -17.34
C LYS A 211 -6.52 2.98 -16.96
N GLN A 212 -6.26 2.19 -15.92
CA GLN A 212 -4.91 1.92 -15.45
C GLN A 212 -4.12 1.07 -16.45
N LEU A 213 -4.73 0.03 -17.02
CA LEU A 213 -4.04 -0.84 -17.97
C LEU A 213 -3.66 -0.09 -19.24
N CYS A 214 -4.53 0.78 -19.76
CA CYS A 214 -4.16 1.68 -20.85
C CYS A 214 -2.97 2.58 -20.49
N ILE A 215 -2.92 3.14 -19.26
CA ILE A 215 -1.77 3.96 -18.80
C ILE A 215 -0.48 3.13 -18.80
N ILE A 216 -0.54 1.88 -18.35
CA ILE A 216 0.62 0.98 -18.32
C ILE A 216 1.08 0.67 -19.74
N MET A 217 0.17 0.30 -20.64
CA MET A 217 0.47 0.01 -22.05
C MET A 217 1.09 1.23 -22.76
N GLU A 218 0.54 2.43 -22.54
CA GLU A 218 1.11 3.67 -23.07
C GLU A 218 2.53 3.94 -22.57
N LYS A 219 2.81 3.69 -21.27
CA LYS A 219 4.16 3.83 -20.70
C LYS A 219 5.13 2.81 -21.27
N GLN A 220 4.65 1.61 -21.61
CA GLN A 220 5.40 0.54 -22.27
C GLN A 220 5.48 0.73 -23.80
N LYS A 221 4.95 1.84 -24.34
CA LYS A 221 4.85 2.12 -25.79
C LYS A 221 4.06 1.06 -26.58
N ASN A 222 3.25 0.24 -25.89
CA ASN A 222 2.33 -0.69 -26.53
C ASN A 222 1.02 0.04 -26.85
N TYR A 223 1.07 0.90 -27.86
CA TYR A 223 -0.05 1.77 -28.22
C TYR A 223 -1.22 1.00 -28.83
N ASP A 224 -0.96 -0.07 -29.58
CA ASP A 224 -1.98 -0.97 -30.12
C ASP A 224 -2.88 -1.53 -29.01
N GLU A 225 -2.28 -2.10 -27.96
CA GLU A 225 -3.03 -2.65 -26.85
C GLU A 225 -3.78 -1.57 -26.05
N ALA A 226 -3.18 -0.38 -25.89
CA ALA A 226 -3.84 0.75 -25.26
C ALA A 226 -5.11 1.17 -26.03
N ILE A 227 -5.05 1.20 -27.37
CA ILE A 227 -6.18 1.50 -28.26
C ILE A 227 -7.24 0.39 -28.16
N ARG A 228 -6.83 -0.88 -28.21
CA ARG A 228 -7.75 -2.03 -28.09
C ARG A 228 -8.56 -1.96 -26.80
N LEU A 229 -7.90 -1.74 -25.66
CA LEU A 229 -8.53 -1.62 -24.35
C LEU A 229 -9.46 -0.41 -24.25
N ALA A 230 -9.06 0.75 -24.80
CA ALA A 230 -9.89 1.95 -24.78
C ALA A 230 -11.17 1.78 -25.64
N ASN A 231 -11.05 1.15 -26.81
CA ASN A 231 -12.20 0.79 -27.65
C ASN A 231 -13.13 -0.19 -26.93
N GLU A 232 -12.59 -1.20 -26.27
CA GLU A 232 -13.38 -2.16 -25.51
C GLU A 232 -14.17 -1.49 -24.38
N ALA A 233 -13.53 -0.62 -23.60
CA ALA A 233 -14.18 0.15 -22.54
C ALA A 233 -15.29 1.07 -23.08
N LYS A 234 -15.00 1.77 -24.20
CA LYS A 234 -15.97 2.64 -24.90
C LYS A 234 -17.16 1.85 -25.41
N MET A 235 -16.94 0.72 -26.09
CA MET A 235 -18.00 -0.14 -26.63
C MET A 235 -18.88 -0.72 -25.52
N GLN A 236 -18.30 -1.01 -24.35
CA GLN A 236 -19.06 -1.44 -23.18
C GLN A 236 -19.83 -0.29 -22.50
N GLY A 237 -19.57 0.97 -22.86
CA GLY A 237 -20.25 2.15 -22.33
C GLY A 237 -19.69 2.66 -21.00
N TRP A 238 -18.50 2.22 -20.58
CA TRP A 238 -17.85 2.79 -19.40
C TRP A 238 -17.49 4.26 -19.66
N THR A 239 -17.61 5.13 -18.65
CA THR A 239 -17.30 6.56 -18.83
C THR A 239 -15.78 6.81 -18.82
N GLY A 240 -15.34 7.87 -19.49
CA GLY A 240 -13.93 8.27 -19.53
C GLY A 240 -13.53 8.92 -20.86
N ASP A 241 -12.33 9.50 -20.89
CA ASP A 241 -11.75 10.13 -22.07
C ASP A 241 -11.18 9.10 -23.07
N TRP A 242 -11.97 8.10 -23.48
CA TRP A 242 -11.50 7.01 -24.35
C TRP A 242 -11.11 7.51 -25.74
N ASP A 243 -11.92 8.38 -26.34
CA ASP A 243 -11.65 8.93 -27.68
C ASP A 243 -10.35 9.72 -27.73
N LYS A 244 -10.16 10.67 -26.80
CA LYS A 244 -8.91 11.44 -26.67
C LYS A 244 -7.70 10.52 -26.48
N ARG A 245 -7.88 9.41 -25.75
CA ARG A 245 -6.81 8.43 -25.54
C ARG A 245 -6.48 7.67 -26.82
N ILE A 246 -7.48 7.21 -27.56
CA ILE A 246 -7.32 6.51 -28.84
C ILE A 246 -6.58 7.43 -29.83
N GLU A 247 -7.05 8.66 -30.01
CA GLU A 247 -6.43 9.65 -30.90
C GLU A 247 -4.95 9.91 -30.53
N ARG A 248 -4.66 10.06 -29.23
CA ARG A 248 -3.29 10.27 -28.75
C ARG A 248 -2.40 9.07 -29.07
N CYS A 249 -2.88 7.85 -28.87
CA CYS A 249 -2.11 6.63 -29.13
C CYS A 249 -1.87 6.43 -30.63
N MET A 250 -2.89 6.67 -31.48
CA MET A 250 -2.75 6.61 -32.93
C MET A 250 -1.67 7.58 -33.44
N LYS A 251 -1.68 8.84 -32.97
CA LYS A 251 -0.64 9.82 -33.33
C LYS A 251 0.77 9.34 -32.99
N LYS A 252 0.94 8.70 -31.82
CA LYS A 252 2.24 8.17 -31.37
C LYS A 252 2.71 6.91 -32.11
N MET A 253 1.80 6.17 -32.76
CA MET A 253 2.17 5.04 -33.62
C MET A 253 2.65 5.50 -35.00
N SER A 254 2.20 6.67 -35.44
CA SER A 254 2.59 7.29 -36.71
C SER A 254 3.86 8.15 -36.63
N THR A 255 4.47 8.29 -35.45
CA THR A 255 5.76 8.99 -35.23
C THR A 255 6.87 7.99 -34.98
#